data_AF-A0A1H6V1K6-F1
#
_entry.id   AF-A0A1H6V1K6-F1
#
_cell.length_a   1.000
_cell.length_b   1.000
_cell.length_c   1.000
_cell.angle_alpha   90.00
_cell.angle_beta   90.00
_cell.angle_gamma   90.00
#
_symmetry.space_group_name_H-M   'P 1'
#
loop_
_entity.id
_entity.type
_entity.pdbx_description
1 polymer ?
#
loop_
_entity_poly.entity_id
_entity_poly.type
_entity_poly.pdbx_seq_one_letter_code
_entity_poly.pdbx_strand_id
1 'polypeptide(L)'
;MNSAIETTLLNNIKTVLSNFPEYWDEGTLLKNKVIEDLRSYDKNIITALLSNEKIKETYALSVRDMTIFKVEEFIEMLRYKTYWENSYTKYRNEIGLTSDGKYLNYNTDVVLDFPFKDCVLEGGMSNEDEGKKEVYYHNVIAKEERDTLLQPKVLTNMKKYDKNGEHDITEFNDDDNLIIKGNNLLALHRLKERYAKKVKLIYIDPPYNTGSDSFKYNDNFNQSTWLTFIRNRLSVAKELLKDEGIIIVQSDLLVE
;
A
#
# COMPACT_ATOMS: atom_id res chain seq x y z
N MET A 1 -16.75 -2.43 -20.37
CA MET A 1 -17.52 -2.12 -19.15
C MET A 1 -16.62 -2.43 -17.96
N ASN A 2 -16.01 -1.41 -17.35
CA ASN A 2 -15.22 -1.59 -16.13
C ASN A 2 -16.13 -1.36 -14.93
N SER A 3 -16.58 -2.43 -14.28
CA SER A 3 -17.11 -2.32 -12.91
C SER A 3 -15.92 -2.08 -11.98
N ALA A 4 -15.76 -0.83 -11.51
CA ALA A 4 -14.80 -0.53 -10.46
C ALA A 4 -15.10 -1.40 -9.24
N ILE A 5 -14.06 -1.93 -8.60
CA ILE A 5 -14.20 -2.75 -7.39
C ILE A 5 -14.55 -1.81 -6.23
N GLU A 6 -15.84 -1.65 -5.96
CA GLU A 6 -16.31 -0.87 -4.82
C GLU A 6 -16.03 -1.65 -3.53
N THR A 7 -15.13 -1.13 -2.69
CA THR A 7 -14.77 -1.81 -1.44
C THR A 7 -15.89 -1.78 -0.42
N THR A 8 -15.90 -2.76 0.48
CA THR A 8 -16.92 -2.86 1.55
C THR A 8 -16.97 -1.61 2.43
N LEU A 9 -15.82 -0.96 2.67
CA LEU A 9 -15.76 0.29 3.44
C LEU A 9 -16.45 1.45 2.70
N LEU A 10 -16.22 1.61 1.38
CA LEU A 10 -16.93 2.61 0.57
C LEU A 10 -18.43 2.41 0.63
N ASN A 11 -18.89 1.18 0.44
CA ASN A 11 -20.31 0.86 0.39
C ASN A 11 -20.99 1.11 1.73
N ASN A 12 -20.31 0.84 2.85
CA ASN A 12 -20.78 1.24 4.17
C ASN A 12 -20.87 2.77 4.33
N ILE A 13 -19.86 3.52 3.87
CA ILE A 13 -19.87 5.00 3.93
C ILE A 13 -21.00 5.57 3.06
N LYS A 14 -21.21 5.03 1.85
CA LYS A 14 -22.32 5.36 0.94
C LYS A 14 -23.66 5.16 1.62
N THR A 15 -23.91 3.96 2.14
CA THR A 15 -25.15 3.62 2.84
C THR A 15 -25.42 4.53 4.04
N VAL A 16 -24.39 4.91 4.81
CA VAL A 16 -24.54 5.87 5.92
C VAL A 16 -24.90 7.26 5.41
N LEU A 17 -24.17 7.79 4.42
CA LEU A 17 -24.40 9.13 3.86
C LEU A 17 -25.71 9.25 3.06
N SER A 18 -26.22 8.16 2.48
CA SER A 18 -27.53 8.14 1.80
C SER A 18 -28.72 8.36 2.74
N ASN A 19 -28.54 8.24 4.07
CA ASN A 19 -29.58 8.58 5.05
C ASN A 19 -29.73 10.09 5.31
N PHE A 20 -28.88 10.92 4.68
CA PHE A 20 -28.84 12.37 4.83
C PHE A 20 -29.10 13.03 3.46
N PRO A 21 -30.36 13.21 3.04
CA PRO A 21 -30.71 13.79 1.74
C PRO A 21 -30.06 15.14 1.46
N GLU A 22 -29.79 15.91 2.51
CA GLU A 22 -29.17 17.22 2.47
C GLU A 22 -27.72 17.21 1.95
N TYR A 23 -27.08 16.04 1.85
CA TYR A 23 -25.76 15.85 1.26
C TYR A 23 -25.77 15.39 -0.20
N TRP A 24 -26.94 15.24 -0.82
CA TRP A 24 -27.05 14.76 -2.21
C TRP A 24 -27.78 15.77 -3.09
N ASP A 25 -27.27 15.95 -4.30
CA ASP A 25 -27.87 16.78 -5.34
C ASP A 25 -27.82 16.01 -6.66
N GLU A 26 -28.99 15.74 -7.26
CA GLU A 26 -29.16 14.90 -8.46
C GLU A 26 -28.36 13.56 -8.47
N GLY A 27 -28.17 12.96 -7.29
CA GLY A 27 -27.40 11.71 -7.11
C GLY A 27 -25.88 11.90 -6.91
N THR A 28 -25.39 13.14 -6.93
CA THR A 28 -24.01 13.52 -6.62
C THR A 28 -23.85 13.90 -5.15
N LEU A 29 -22.83 13.38 -4.47
CA LEU A 29 -22.52 13.73 -3.08
C LEU A 29 -21.88 15.12 -2.98
N LEU A 30 -22.54 16.03 -2.24
CA LEU A 30 -22.08 17.38 -1.91
C LEU A 30 -20.95 17.36 -0.87
N LYS A 31 -19.77 16.86 -1.28
CA LYS A 31 -18.57 16.70 -0.43
C LYS A 31 -18.25 17.91 0.45
N ASN A 32 -18.39 19.13 -0.07
CA ASN A 32 -18.09 20.36 0.67
C ASN A 32 -18.96 20.51 1.92
N LYS A 33 -20.24 20.18 1.83
CA LYS A 33 -21.21 20.29 2.93
C LYS A 33 -20.97 19.21 4.00
N VAL A 34 -20.70 17.98 3.56
CA VAL A 34 -20.27 16.88 4.45
C VAL A 34 -19.00 17.29 5.22
N ILE A 35 -18.03 17.92 4.55
CA ILE A 35 -16.78 18.40 5.16
C ILE A 35 -17.02 19.57 6.13
N GLU A 36 -17.97 20.46 5.83
CA GLU A 36 -18.36 21.58 6.70
C GLU A 36 -19.00 21.08 8.00
N ASP A 37 -19.97 20.17 7.91
CA ASP A 37 -20.64 19.58 9.06
C ASP A 37 -19.71 18.72 9.92
N LEU A 38 -18.75 18.02 9.31
CA LEU A 38 -17.71 17.31 10.05
C LEU A 38 -16.76 18.27 10.80
N ARG A 39 -16.45 19.44 10.23
CA ARG A 39 -15.59 20.46 10.86
C ARG A 39 -16.29 21.29 11.93
N SER A 40 -17.60 21.47 11.81
CA SER A 40 -18.44 22.06 12.87
C SER A 40 -18.75 21.05 13.99
N TYR A 41 -18.32 19.80 13.85
CA TYR A 41 -18.59 18.68 14.75
C TYR A 41 -20.10 18.39 14.91
N ASP A 42 -20.83 18.37 13.80
CA ASP A 42 -22.24 17.97 13.81
C ASP A 42 -22.40 16.56 14.40
N LYS A 43 -23.32 16.45 15.37
CA LYS A 43 -23.50 15.24 16.16
C LYS A 43 -24.21 14.14 15.38
N ASN A 44 -25.08 14.49 14.43
CA ASN A 44 -25.90 13.53 13.71
C ASN A 44 -25.03 12.71 12.75
N ILE A 45 -24.24 13.38 11.92
CA ILE A 45 -23.33 12.70 10.98
C ILE A 45 -22.24 11.90 11.71
N ILE A 46 -21.62 12.46 12.76
CA ILE A 46 -20.57 11.75 13.53
C ILE A 46 -21.15 10.50 14.22
N THR A 47 -22.37 10.59 14.78
CA THR A 47 -23.03 9.43 15.42
C THR A 47 -23.39 8.36 14.38
N ALA A 48 -23.90 8.74 13.21
CA ALA A 48 -24.24 7.80 12.15
C ALA A 48 -23.00 7.09 11.57
N LEU A 49 -21.89 7.81 11.39
CA LEU A 49 -20.61 7.24 10.97
C LEU A 49 -20.04 6.28 12.03
N LEU A 50 -20.08 6.64 13.31
CA LEU A 50 -19.64 5.77 14.42
C LEU A 50 -20.56 4.56 14.67
N SER A 51 -21.78 4.56 14.15
CA SER A 51 -22.72 3.43 14.26
C SER A 51 -22.37 2.27 13.31
N ASN A 52 -21.55 2.50 12.29
CA ASN A 52 -21.04 1.42 11.42
C ASN A 52 -19.70 0.89 11.95
N GLU A 53 -19.64 -0.41 12.21
CA GLU A 53 -18.46 -1.08 12.80
C GLU A 53 -17.18 -0.86 11.99
N LYS A 54 -17.20 -1.10 10.66
CA LYS A 54 -16.02 -0.90 9.80
C LYS A 54 -15.55 0.57 9.72
N ILE A 55 -16.49 1.53 9.74
CA ILE A 55 -16.14 2.96 9.77
C ILE A 55 -15.51 3.30 11.13
N LYS A 56 -16.08 2.79 12.23
CA LYS A 56 -15.56 2.99 13.59
C LYS A 56 -14.16 2.41 13.77
N GLU A 57 -13.90 1.19 13.30
CA GLU A 57 -12.56 0.56 13.34
C GLU A 57 -11.50 1.34 12.55
N THR A 58 -11.92 2.04 11.49
CA THR A 58 -11.00 2.77 10.59
C THR A 58 -10.78 4.22 11.05
N TYR A 59 -11.85 4.93 11.43
CA TYR A 59 -11.87 6.38 11.67
C TYR A 59 -12.22 6.77 13.10
N ALA A 60 -12.18 5.85 14.07
CA ALA A 60 -12.27 6.18 15.48
C ALA A 60 -11.00 5.81 16.26
N LEU A 61 -10.81 6.47 17.39
CA LEU A 61 -9.79 6.15 18.39
C LEU A 61 -10.50 5.93 19.73
N SER A 62 -10.39 4.74 20.29
CA SER A 62 -10.87 4.43 21.64
C SER A 62 -9.81 4.80 22.67
N VAL A 63 -10.10 5.77 23.54
CA VAL A 63 -9.22 6.20 24.62
C VAL A 63 -9.98 6.07 25.94
N ARG A 64 -9.66 5.02 26.71
CA ARG A 64 -10.47 4.60 27.88
C ARG A 64 -11.93 4.40 27.44
N ASP A 65 -12.87 5.04 28.12
CA ASP A 65 -14.31 4.96 27.86
C ASP A 65 -14.79 5.97 26.79
N MET A 66 -13.88 6.74 26.18
CA MET A 66 -14.21 7.77 25.18
C MET A 66 -13.87 7.29 23.76
N THR A 67 -14.80 7.45 22.83
CA THR A 67 -14.57 7.24 21.39
C THR A 67 -14.37 8.61 20.72
N ILE A 68 -13.21 8.84 20.12
CA ILE A 68 -12.88 10.06 19.40
C ILE A 68 -12.97 9.76 17.89
N PHE A 69 -13.85 10.46 17.17
CA PHE A 69 -13.91 10.36 15.71
C PHE A 69 -12.79 11.19 15.08
N LYS A 70 -12.07 10.59 14.13
CA LYS A 70 -10.93 11.19 13.45
C LYS A 70 -11.37 12.05 12.27
N VAL A 71 -12.01 13.18 12.58
CA VAL A 71 -12.61 14.13 11.62
C VAL A 71 -11.70 14.42 10.42
N GLU A 72 -10.45 14.84 10.64
CA GLU A 72 -9.56 15.20 9.51
C GLU A 72 -9.11 13.97 8.68
N GLU A 73 -8.89 12.79 9.27
CA GLU A 73 -8.57 11.56 8.49
C GLU A 73 -9.75 11.17 7.57
N PHE A 74 -11.00 11.34 8.04
CA PHE A 74 -12.20 11.07 7.24
C PHE A 74 -12.43 12.15 6.17
N ILE A 75 -12.22 13.43 6.50
CA ILE A 75 -12.28 14.54 5.53
C ILE A 75 -11.24 14.37 4.43
N GLU A 76 -10.03 13.92 4.75
CA GLU A 76 -9.01 13.61 3.76
C GLU A 76 -9.48 12.51 2.81
N MET A 77 -10.09 11.43 3.31
CA MET A 77 -10.71 10.39 2.47
C MET A 77 -11.79 10.97 1.54
N LEU A 78 -12.69 11.83 2.03
CA LEU A 78 -13.69 12.49 1.18
C LEU A 78 -13.05 13.38 0.09
N ARG A 79 -11.95 14.06 0.43
CA ARG A 79 -11.21 14.96 -0.46
C ARG A 79 -10.42 14.24 -1.55
N TYR A 80 -10.01 12.98 -1.36
CA TYR A 80 -9.46 12.17 -2.45
C TYR A 80 -10.53 12.02 -3.55
N LYS A 81 -10.30 12.66 -4.70
CA LYS A 81 -11.22 12.57 -5.83
C LYS A 81 -11.32 11.13 -6.36
N THR A 82 -10.19 10.41 -6.39
CA THR A 82 -10.02 9.06 -6.98
C THR A 82 -10.96 7.97 -6.51
N TYR A 83 -11.56 8.09 -5.32
CA TYR A 83 -12.48 7.07 -4.81
C TYR A 83 -13.81 7.00 -5.57
N TRP A 84 -14.10 8.03 -6.38
CA TRP A 84 -15.26 8.14 -7.25
C TRP A 84 -14.84 8.80 -8.58
N GLU A 85 -13.71 8.32 -9.13
CA GLU A 85 -12.95 8.84 -10.29
C GLU A 85 -12.00 10.05 -10.04
N ASN A 86 -10.70 9.85 -10.35
CA ASN A 86 -9.56 10.78 -10.61
C ASN A 86 -9.39 12.12 -9.81
N SER A 87 -8.31 12.41 -9.05
CA SER A 87 -7.15 11.61 -8.57
C SER A 87 -6.59 12.14 -7.20
N TYR A 88 -5.29 11.93 -6.89
CA TYR A 88 -4.64 12.01 -5.56
C TYR A 88 -3.89 13.31 -5.20
N THR A 89 -3.98 13.80 -3.94
CA THR A 89 -2.87 14.10 -2.98
C THR A 89 -3.27 14.95 -1.75
N LYS A 90 -2.42 14.96 -0.70
CA LYS A 90 -2.69 15.38 0.69
C LYS A 90 -1.54 16.23 1.28
N TYR A 91 -1.54 17.53 0.99
CA TYR A 91 -0.76 18.64 1.62
C TYR A 91 0.71 18.94 1.20
N ARG A 92 1.19 20.10 1.70
CA ARG A 92 2.13 21.06 1.11
C ARG A 92 3.63 20.84 1.42
N ASN A 93 4.47 21.01 0.40
CA ASN A 93 5.52 22.04 0.31
C ASN A 93 5.91 22.17 -1.18
N GLU A 94 6.03 23.40 -1.68
CA GLU A 94 5.63 23.69 -3.07
C GLU A 94 6.74 23.46 -4.13
N ILE A 95 6.52 22.44 -4.98
CA ILE A 95 6.99 22.42 -6.37
C ILE A 95 5.78 22.81 -7.22
N GLY A 96 5.91 23.83 -8.07
CA GLY A 96 4.78 24.40 -8.82
C GLY A 96 5.10 24.61 -10.29
N LEU A 97 4.07 24.49 -11.14
CA LEU A 97 4.15 24.83 -12.56
C LEU A 97 3.97 26.34 -12.73
N THR A 98 4.81 26.95 -13.56
CA THR A 98 4.75 28.39 -13.89
C THR A 98 4.34 28.61 -15.33
N SER A 99 3.44 29.55 -15.57
CA SER A 99 3.18 30.11 -16.91
C SER A 99 3.54 31.59 -16.88
N ASP A 100 4.33 32.06 -17.86
CA ASP A 100 4.80 33.44 -17.99
C ASP A 100 5.36 34.04 -16.68
N GLY A 101 6.19 33.27 -15.98
CA GLY A 101 6.86 33.69 -14.74
C GLY A 101 5.94 33.82 -13.52
N LYS A 102 4.68 33.40 -13.61
CA LYS A 102 3.73 33.33 -12.48
C LYS A 102 3.47 31.89 -12.10
N TYR A 103 3.46 31.60 -10.80
CA TYR A 103 2.99 30.32 -10.27
C TYR A 103 1.50 30.13 -10.59
N LEU A 104 1.15 28.95 -11.10
CA LEU A 104 -0.25 28.53 -11.30
C LEU A 104 -0.85 28.15 -9.95
N ASN A 105 -1.18 29.16 -9.14
CA ASN A 105 -1.55 28.97 -7.73
C ASN A 105 -2.78 28.06 -7.53
N TYR A 106 -3.78 28.16 -8.41
CA TYR A 106 -4.89 27.21 -8.50
C TYR A 106 -5.44 27.23 -9.93
N ASN A 107 -5.28 26.12 -10.65
CA ASN A 107 -6.16 25.79 -11.78
C ASN A 107 -6.64 24.35 -11.60
N THR A 108 -7.93 24.09 -11.77
CA THR A 108 -8.55 22.79 -11.45
C THR A 108 -8.12 21.63 -12.35
N ASP A 109 -7.44 21.96 -13.44
CA ASP A 109 -7.28 21.13 -14.62
C ASP A 109 -5.89 20.47 -14.71
N VAL A 110 -5.01 20.73 -13.73
CA VAL A 110 -3.63 20.23 -13.72
C VAL A 110 -3.30 19.57 -12.38
N VAL A 111 -2.96 18.28 -12.43
CA VAL A 111 -2.52 17.48 -11.27
C VAL A 111 -1.24 16.73 -11.66
N LEU A 112 -0.22 16.80 -10.81
CA LEU A 112 0.96 15.94 -10.88
C LEU A 112 0.62 14.57 -10.26
N ASP A 113 0.09 13.67 -11.08
CA ASP A 113 -0.20 12.31 -10.66
C ASP A 113 1.04 11.41 -10.81
N PHE A 114 1.33 10.66 -9.75
CA PHE A 114 2.38 9.65 -9.71
C PHE A 114 1.69 8.30 -9.47
N PRO A 115 1.20 7.64 -10.53
CA PRO A 115 0.42 6.43 -10.39
C PRO A 115 1.21 5.34 -9.64
N PHE A 116 0.50 4.56 -8.84
CA PHE A 116 1.00 3.43 -8.03
C PHE A 116 1.89 3.76 -6.82
N LYS A 117 2.29 5.03 -6.58
CA LYS A 117 3.17 5.37 -5.43
C LYS A 117 2.63 4.95 -4.06
N ASP A 118 1.32 4.87 -3.91
CA ASP A 118 0.62 4.53 -2.67
C ASP A 118 0.07 3.09 -2.70
N CYS A 119 0.61 2.24 -3.56
CA CYS A 119 0.28 0.82 -3.67
C CYS A 119 1.36 -0.11 -3.10
N VAL A 120 0.92 -1.31 -2.74
CA VAL A 120 1.77 -2.49 -2.57
C VAL A 120 1.61 -3.37 -3.80
N LEU A 121 2.71 -3.64 -4.49
CA LEU A 121 2.75 -4.58 -5.61
C LEU A 121 3.17 -5.96 -5.11
N GLU A 122 2.25 -6.92 -5.22
CA GLU A 122 2.52 -8.33 -4.87
C GLU A 122 3.71 -8.87 -5.68
N GLY A 123 3.69 -8.70 -7.01
CA GLY A 123 4.80 -9.03 -7.89
C GLY A 123 5.15 -10.51 -7.91
N GLY A 124 4.16 -11.39 -8.02
CA GLY A 124 4.35 -12.83 -8.09
C GLY A 124 4.36 -13.37 -9.52
N MET A 125 5.49 -13.94 -9.96
CA MET A 125 5.52 -14.88 -11.09
C MET A 125 5.19 -16.29 -10.58
N SER A 126 4.34 -17.04 -11.30
CA SER A 126 4.07 -18.46 -11.01
C SER A 126 4.98 -19.40 -11.81
N ASN A 127 5.21 -19.06 -13.08
CA ASN A 127 6.10 -19.76 -14.01
C ASN A 127 6.93 -18.70 -14.76
N GLU A 128 8.13 -19.06 -15.21
CA GLU A 128 8.98 -18.16 -16.02
C GLU A 128 8.37 -17.82 -17.39
N ASP A 129 7.39 -18.62 -17.84
CA ASP A 129 6.71 -18.45 -19.14
C ASP A 129 5.31 -17.82 -19.06
N GLU A 130 4.75 -17.61 -17.86
CA GLU A 130 3.39 -17.06 -17.69
C GLU A 130 3.40 -15.75 -16.92
N GLY A 131 3.32 -14.64 -17.66
CA GLY A 131 3.13 -13.30 -17.11
C GLY A 131 1.79 -13.20 -16.37
N LYS A 132 1.83 -13.31 -15.04
CA LYS A 132 0.68 -12.97 -14.18
C LYS A 132 0.36 -11.49 -14.31
N LYS A 133 -0.92 -11.16 -14.42
CA LYS A 133 -1.39 -9.78 -14.35
C LYS A 133 -1.08 -9.21 -12.96
N GLU A 134 -0.31 -8.14 -12.92
CA GLU A 134 0.10 -7.46 -11.70
C GLU A 134 -1.11 -6.94 -10.91
N VAL A 135 -1.09 -7.17 -9.59
CA VAL A 135 -2.11 -6.67 -8.67
C VAL A 135 -1.50 -5.61 -7.75
N TYR A 136 -2.08 -4.41 -7.80
CA TYR A 136 -1.68 -3.25 -7.01
C TYR A 136 -2.69 -3.03 -5.90
N TYR A 137 -2.29 -3.24 -4.65
CA TYR A 137 -3.12 -3.03 -3.47
C TYR A 137 -2.91 -1.63 -2.92
N HIS A 138 -3.85 -0.71 -3.13
CA HIS A 138 -3.72 0.65 -2.62
C HIS A 138 -3.83 0.71 -1.09
N ASN A 139 -2.91 1.43 -0.43
CA ASN A 139 -2.72 1.45 1.02
C ASN A 139 -3.95 1.84 1.85
N VAL A 140 -4.88 2.60 1.29
CA VAL A 140 -6.12 3.03 1.95
C VAL A 140 -7.35 2.28 1.43
N ILE A 141 -7.36 1.88 0.14
CA ILE A 141 -8.54 1.26 -0.49
C ILE A 141 -8.58 -0.22 -0.14
N ALA A 142 -7.51 -0.93 -0.49
CA ALA A 142 -7.40 -2.37 -0.33
C ALA A 142 -6.72 -2.72 1.01
N LYS A 143 -7.13 -2.06 2.10
CA LYS A 143 -6.51 -2.20 3.42
C LYS A 143 -6.66 -3.63 3.94
N GLU A 144 -7.87 -4.20 3.86
CA GLU A 144 -8.18 -5.56 4.32
C GLU A 144 -7.41 -6.61 3.50
N GLU A 145 -7.37 -6.47 2.18
CA GLU A 145 -6.67 -7.38 1.26
C GLU A 145 -5.15 -7.28 1.41
N ARG A 146 -4.61 -6.06 1.56
CA ARG A 146 -3.19 -5.84 1.86
C ARG A 146 -2.82 -6.44 3.22
N ASP A 147 -3.60 -6.20 4.25
CA ASP A 147 -3.30 -6.71 5.59
C ASP A 147 -3.38 -8.25 5.60
N THR A 148 -4.32 -8.83 4.84
CA THR A 148 -4.38 -10.27 4.58
C THR A 148 -3.19 -10.78 3.76
N LEU A 149 -2.70 -10.02 2.77
CA LEU A 149 -1.53 -10.40 1.96
C LEU A 149 -0.24 -10.38 2.80
N LEU A 150 0.00 -9.28 3.50
CA LEU A 150 1.20 -9.00 4.29
C LEU A 150 1.22 -9.68 5.68
N GLN A 151 0.11 -10.33 6.07
CA GLN A 151 0.09 -11.22 7.23
C GLN A 151 1.15 -12.32 7.09
N PRO A 152 1.99 -12.55 8.12
CA PRO A 152 3.03 -13.58 8.13
C PRO A 152 2.50 -14.96 7.73
N LYS A 153 2.96 -15.48 6.59
CA LYS A 153 2.55 -16.78 6.08
C LYS A 153 3.28 -17.91 6.79
N VAL A 154 2.58 -19.02 7.04
CA VAL A 154 3.18 -20.24 7.58
C VAL A 154 4.17 -20.79 6.57
N LEU A 155 5.38 -21.09 7.02
CA LEU A 155 6.40 -21.77 6.22
C LEU A 155 6.06 -23.26 6.16
N THR A 156 6.05 -23.84 4.97
CA THR A 156 5.74 -25.26 4.73
C THR A 156 6.89 -25.95 4.00
N ASN A 157 6.88 -27.28 3.97
CA ASN A 157 7.89 -28.12 3.28
C ASN A 157 9.34 -27.81 3.74
N MET A 158 9.55 -27.69 5.05
CA MET A 158 10.86 -27.44 5.63
C MET A 158 11.75 -28.68 5.55
N LYS A 159 12.93 -28.51 4.93
CA LYS A 159 13.91 -29.57 4.72
C LYS A 159 15.29 -29.11 5.16
N LYS A 160 16.02 -29.98 5.86
CA LYS A 160 17.40 -29.75 6.27
C LYS A 160 18.33 -30.61 5.43
N TYR A 161 19.35 -29.98 4.85
CA TYR A 161 20.40 -30.64 4.08
C TYR A 161 21.67 -30.67 4.91
N ASP A 162 22.20 -31.87 5.15
CA ASP A 162 23.47 -32.07 5.84
C ASP A 162 24.34 -33.12 5.12
N LYS A 163 25.51 -33.43 5.69
CA LYS A 163 26.43 -34.44 5.15
C LYS A 163 25.83 -35.86 5.04
N ASN A 164 24.71 -36.13 5.70
CA ASN A 164 24.02 -37.41 5.74
C ASN A 164 22.81 -37.45 4.78
N GLY A 165 22.40 -36.32 4.19
CA GLY A 165 21.34 -36.25 3.18
C GLY A 165 20.29 -35.18 3.46
N GLU A 166 19.06 -35.46 3.00
CA GLU A 166 17.87 -34.63 3.18
C GLU A 166 17.03 -35.17 4.34
N HIS A 167 16.62 -34.28 5.25
CA HIS A 167 15.78 -34.62 6.41
C HIS A 167 14.59 -33.67 6.47
N ASP A 168 13.38 -34.21 6.60
CA ASP A 168 12.19 -33.39 6.91
C ASP A 168 12.28 -32.89 8.36
N ILE A 169 12.04 -31.59 8.56
CA ILE A 169 12.09 -30.93 9.86
C ILE A 169 10.82 -30.11 10.10
N THR A 170 10.43 -29.93 11.36
CA THR A 170 9.30 -29.08 11.75
C THR A 170 9.73 -27.68 12.20
N GLU A 171 10.99 -27.53 12.64
CA GLU A 171 11.55 -26.31 13.23
C GLU A 171 13.02 -26.13 12.82
N PHE A 172 13.50 -24.88 12.89
CA PHE A 172 14.87 -24.48 12.57
C PHE A 172 15.43 -23.53 13.64
N ASN A 173 16.74 -23.56 13.84
CA ASN A 173 17.43 -22.77 14.87
C ASN A 173 17.84 -21.37 14.35
N ASP A 174 18.16 -20.44 15.26
CA ASP A 174 18.63 -19.09 14.87
C ASP A 174 20.00 -19.13 14.15
N ASP A 175 20.80 -20.19 14.38
CA ASP A 175 22.12 -20.42 13.76
C ASP A 175 22.07 -21.22 12.44
N ASP A 176 20.88 -21.66 12.00
CA ASP A 176 20.75 -22.41 10.73
C ASP A 176 20.79 -21.47 9.52
N ASN A 177 21.47 -21.91 8.44
CA ASN A 177 21.41 -21.23 7.14
C ASN A 177 20.10 -21.57 6.44
N LEU A 178 19.34 -20.54 6.02
CA LEU A 178 17.99 -20.70 5.48
C LEU A 178 17.93 -20.36 3.99
N ILE A 179 17.28 -21.23 3.20
CA ILE A 179 16.89 -20.96 1.81
C ILE A 179 15.36 -20.97 1.77
N ILE A 180 14.76 -19.84 1.37
CA ILE A 180 13.30 -19.68 1.33
C ILE A 180 12.85 -19.55 -0.13
N LYS A 181 12.07 -20.52 -0.61
CA LYS A 181 11.46 -20.49 -1.95
C LYS A 181 10.06 -19.86 -1.88
N GLY A 182 9.87 -18.73 -2.56
CA GLY A 182 8.56 -18.06 -2.66
C GLY A 182 8.69 -16.57 -3.01
N ASN A 183 7.58 -15.83 -2.88
CA ASN A 183 7.59 -14.39 -3.07
C ASN A 183 8.39 -13.72 -1.94
N ASN A 184 9.45 -12.99 -2.31
CA ASN A 184 10.35 -12.31 -1.38
C ASN A 184 9.65 -11.28 -0.48
N LEU A 185 8.60 -10.59 -0.93
CA LEU A 185 7.85 -9.65 -0.07
C LEU A 185 7.17 -10.40 1.09
N LEU A 186 6.53 -11.53 0.80
CA LEU A 186 5.87 -12.37 1.81
C LEU A 186 6.89 -13.02 2.75
N ALA A 187 8.03 -13.46 2.21
CA ALA A 187 9.13 -14.01 3.00
C ALA A 187 9.71 -12.97 3.98
N LEU A 188 9.95 -11.72 3.53
CA LEU A 188 10.42 -10.62 4.38
C LEU A 188 9.42 -10.32 5.51
N HIS A 189 8.12 -10.28 5.21
CA HIS A 189 7.06 -10.08 6.22
C HIS A 189 7.02 -11.21 7.26
N ARG A 190 7.25 -12.48 6.86
CA ARG A 190 7.37 -13.59 7.80
C ARG A 190 8.66 -13.52 8.63
N LEU A 191 9.79 -13.18 8.02
CA LEU A 191 11.07 -13.06 8.72
C LEU A 191 11.07 -11.94 9.77
N LYS A 192 10.26 -10.89 9.59
CA LYS A 192 10.13 -9.76 10.52
C LYS A 192 9.84 -10.21 11.96
N GLU A 193 8.98 -11.20 12.17
CA GLU A 193 8.62 -11.68 13.52
C GLU A 193 9.81 -12.23 14.31
N ARG A 194 10.77 -12.88 13.64
CA ARG A 194 11.93 -13.55 14.28
C ARG A 194 13.23 -12.77 14.16
N TYR A 195 13.37 -11.94 13.11
CA TYR A 195 14.62 -11.30 12.70
C TYR A 195 14.57 -9.76 12.57
N ALA A 196 13.48 -9.09 12.98
CA ALA A 196 13.47 -7.63 13.13
C ALA A 196 14.67 -7.16 13.96
N LYS A 197 15.38 -6.13 13.46
CA LYS A 197 16.61 -5.58 14.08
C LYS A 197 17.73 -6.61 14.34
N LYS A 198 17.76 -7.77 13.67
CA LYS A 198 18.83 -8.79 13.82
C LYS A 198 19.77 -8.91 12.62
N VAL A 199 19.41 -8.41 11.43
CA VAL A 199 20.23 -8.59 10.22
C VAL A 199 21.37 -7.56 10.18
N LYS A 200 22.61 -8.03 9.98
CA LYS A 200 23.81 -7.17 9.89
C LYS A 200 24.04 -6.60 8.49
N LEU A 201 23.81 -7.41 7.47
CA LEU A 201 24.03 -7.08 6.07
C LEU A 201 22.88 -7.63 5.24
N ILE A 202 22.33 -6.80 4.35
CA ILE A 202 21.44 -7.22 3.27
C ILE A 202 22.16 -6.91 1.96
N TYR A 203 22.28 -7.90 1.08
CA TYR A 203 22.76 -7.75 -0.28
C TYR A 203 21.62 -8.14 -1.22
N ILE A 204 21.28 -7.27 -2.16
CA ILE A 204 20.29 -7.59 -3.20
C ILE A 204 20.80 -7.18 -4.58
N ASP A 205 20.43 -8.00 -5.56
CA ASP A 205 20.67 -7.78 -6.99
C ASP A 205 19.30 -7.82 -7.70
N PRO A 206 18.55 -6.70 -7.69
CA PRO A 206 17.25 -6.60 -8.35
C PRO A 206 17.38 -6.54 -9.88
N PRO A 207 16.34 -6.91 -10.66
CA PRO A 207 16.36 -6.75 -12.11
C PRO A 207 16.56 -5.27 -12.49
N TYR A 208 17.36 -4.98 -13.52
CA TYR A 208 17.82 -3.60 -13.79
C TYR A 208 16.90 -2.79 -14.71
N ASN A 209 15.86 -3.38 -15.30
CA ASN A 209 14.90 -2.69 -16.18
C ASN A 209 15.59 -2.08 -17.42
N THR A 210 16.50 -2.84 -18.03
CA THR A 210 17.41 -2.45 -19.13
C THR A 210 16.86 -2.75 -20.53
N GLY A 211 15.62 -3.26 -20.66
CA GLY A 211 15.01 -3.59 -21.95
C GLY A 211 15.62 -4.79 -22.68
N SER A 212 16.58 -5.49 -22.05
CA SER A 212 17.42 -6.52 -22.70
C SER A 212 17.80 -7.70 -21.80
N ASP A 213 17.29 -7.76 -20.58
CA ASP A 213 17.59 -8.87 -19.66
C ASP A 213 16.93 -10.18 -20.10
N SER A 214 17.69 -11.27 -20.04
CA SER A 214 17.24 -12.62 -20.39
C SER A 214 16.23 -13.23 -19.42
N PHE A 215 15.93 -12.52 -18.33
CA PHE A 215 14.86 -12.84 -17.40
C PHE A 215 13.52 -12.38 -17.98
N LYS A 216 12.57 -13.31 -18.20
CA LYS A 216 11.19 -13.02 -18.64
C LYS A 216 10.32 -12.36 -17.54
N TYR A 217 10.85 -11.35 -16.87
CA TYR A 217 10.02 -10.36 -16.20
C TYR A 217 9.27 -9.54 -17.25
N ASN A 218 8.17 -8.89 -16.83
CA ASN A 218 7.41 -8.00 -17.69
C ASN A 218 8.17 -6.69 -17.93
N ASP A 219 9.20 -6.69 -18.79
CA ASP A 219 10.11 -5.56 -19.03
C ASP A 219 9.41 -4.32 -19.66
N ASN A 220 8.09 -4.38 -19.89
CA ASN A 220 7.20 -3.24 -20.05
C ASN A 220 6.79 -2.60 -18.71
N PHE A 221 7.63 -2.71 -17.67
CA PHE A 221 7.46 -1.97 -16.44
C PHE A 221 7.75 -0.49 -16.70
N ASN A 222 6.73 0.35 -16.59
CA ASN A 222 6.97 1.78 -16.38
C ASN A 222 7.86 1.95 -15.14
N GLN A 223 8.83 2.86 -15.18
CA GLN A 223 9.80 3.09 -14.10
C GLN A 223 9.14 3.27 -12.72
N SER A 224 7.94 3.85 -12.67
CA SER A 224 7.10 3.99 -11.47
C SER A 224 6.71 2.66 -10.82
N THR A 225 6.45 1.61 -11.61
CA THR A 225 6.16 0.27 -11.12
C THR A 225 7.40 -0.38 -10.51
N TRP A 226 8.54 -0.33 -11.20
CA TRP A 226 9.79 -0.88 -10.69
C TRP A 226 10.19 -0.22 -9.36
N LEU A 227 10.09 1.11 -9.28
CA LEU A 227 10.29 1.87 -8.05
C LEU A 227 9.32 1.44 -6.94
N THR A 228 8.05 1.16 -7.26
CA THR A 228 7.06 0.66 -6.29
C THR A 228 7.42 -0.74 -5.79
N PHE A 229 7.75 -1.66 -6.70
CA PHE A 229 8.18 -3.04 -6.42
C PHE A 229 9.35 -3.09 -5.45
N ILE A 230 10.40 -2.31 -5.74
CA ILE A 230 11.62 -2.21 -4.94
C ILE A 230 11.35 -1.49 -3.62
N ARG A 231 10.61 -0.37 -3.62
CA ARG A 231 10.26 0.36 -2.39
C ARG A 231 9.53 -0.51 -1.39
N ASN A 232 8.55 -1.32 -1.81
CA ASN A 232 7.82 -2.21 -0.89
C ASN A 232 8.78 -3.18 -0.19
N ARG A 233 9.75 -3.75 -0.91
CA ARG A 233 10.73 -4.73 -0.39
C ARG A 233 11.80 -4.07 0.49
N LEU A 234 12.37 -2.95 0.05
CA LEU A 234 13.36 -2.18 0.81
C LEU A 234 12.78 -1.64 2.14
N SER A 235 11.49 -1.28 2.16
CA SER A 235 10.83 -0.83 3.39
C SER A 235 10.83 -1.91 4.48
N VAL A 236 10.54 -3.16 4.13
CA VAL A 236 10.53 -4.28 5.09
C VAL A 236 11.96 -4.72 5.41
N ALA A 237 12.86 -4.75 4.42
CA ALA A 237 14.28 -5.03 4.62
C ALA A 237 14.92 -4.08 5.66
N LYS A 238 14.56 -2.80 5.65
CA LYS A 238 15.01 -1.81 6.65
C LYS A 238 14.57 -2.13 8.08
N GLU A 239 13.45 -2.81 8.27
CA GLU A 239 12.98 -3.23 9.61
C GLU A 239 13.72 -4.46 10.14
N LEU A 240 14.28 -5.28 9.24
CA LEU A 240 15.14 -6.42 9.58
C LEU A 240 16.56 -6.01 9.98
N LEU A 241 17.07 -4.91 9.41
CA LEU A 241 18.42 -4.40 9.70
C LEU A 241 18.59 -3.95 11.15
N LYS A 242 19.72 -4.35 11.75
CA LYS A 242 20.29 -3.70 12.94
C LYS A 242 20.48 -2.20 12.70
N ASP A 243 20.62 -1.42 13.77
CA ASP A 243 20.78 0.03 13.65
C ASP A 243 22.10 0.44 12.97
N GLU A 244 23.16 -0.36 13.12
CA GLU A 244 24.39 -0.29 12.32
C GLU A 244 24.42 -1.31 11.15
N GLY A 245 23.25 -1.79 10.72
CA GLY A 245 23.11 -2.72 9.61
C GLY A 245 23.30 -2.03 8.26
N ILE A 246 23.96 -2.70 7.33
CA ILE A 246 24.23 -2.18 5.97
C ILE A 246 23.29 -2.86 4.98
N ILE A 247 22.77 -2.09 4.02
CA ILE A 247 22.13 -2.63 2.82
C ILE A 247 22.92 -2.22 1.58
N ILE A 248 23.23 -3.20 0.74
CA ILE A 248 23.90 -3.04 -0.54
C ILE A 248 22.89 -3.45 -1.61
N VAL A 249 22.68 -2.56 -2.57
CA VAL A 249 21.81 -2.77 -3.74
C VAL A 249 22.69 -2.63 -4.97
N GLN A 250 22.85 -3.72 -5.71
CA GLN A 250 23.51 -3.69 -7.02
C GLN A 250 22.54 -3.08 -8.05
N SER A 251 23.05 -2.29 -8.99
CA SER A 251 22.28 -1.64 -10.05
C SER A 251 23.23 -1.31 -11.19
N ASP A 252 22.74 -1.39 -12.43
CA ASP A 252 23.42 -0.86 -13.61
C ASP A 252 22.87 0.54 -13.98
N LEU A 253 23.47 1.17 -14.99
CA LEU A 253 22.98 2.37 -15.64
C LEU A 253 21.76 2.04 -16.50
N LEU A 254 20.64 2.73 -16.24
CA LEU A 254 19.51 2.75 -17.15
C LEU A 254 19.94 3.41 -18.47
N VAL A 255 19.78 2.70 -19.58
CA VAL A 255 20.00 3.25 -20.92
C VAL A 255 18.76 4.09 -21.30
N GLU A 256 18.98 5.38 -21.59
CA GLU A 256 17.94 6.31 -22.10
C GLU A 256 17.54 6.04 -23.56
#